data_AF-A0A3E0UDX0-F1
#
_entry.id   AF-A0A3E0UDX0-F1
#
_cell.length_a   1.000
_cell.length_b   1.000
_cell.length_c   1.000
_cell.angle_alpha   90.00
_cell.angle_beta   90.00
_cell.angle_gamma   90.00
#
_symmetry.space_group_name_H-M   'P 1'
#
loop_
_entity.id
_entity.type
_entity.pdbx_description
1 polymer ?
#
loop_
_entity_poly.entity_id
_entity_poly.type
_entity_poly.pdbx_seq_one_letter_code
_entity_poly.pdbx_strand_id
1 'polypeptide(L)'
;MMRILVFIWLFIVISFSSYASDPSKDAKSKRIIAGFIKQQAKANVNIGRSVSTILGRYPEQVDLVIPVALELYPDKYEQIVRGAINAEPALACDVVVAAIDSKLVDSQEIVRIAVESDPAYASEIVETAASHDIAEIQNIVRVAISTSDFHQDAIVESTISSFPEQFAEILSGAIQALPDQITTFVSTALGIVPEQSEEVVATAVSQNKHIDNRKIVDTAIANGMNQATAIDAALAGGAKPDEFANITEEAK
;
A
#
# COMPACT_ATOMS: atom_id res chain seq x y z
N MET A 1 64.55 -35.77 -0.70
CA MET A 1 64.59 -36.53 -1.97
C MET A 1 63.17 -36.58 -2.51
N MET A 2 62.96 -36.18 -3.78
CA MET A 2 61.73 -36.31 -4.61
C MET A 2 60.47 -35.58 -4.10
N ARG A 3 60.08 -34.39 -4.60
CA ARG A 3 59.48 -34.07 -5.92
C ARG A 3 58.41 -35.08 -6.34
N ILE A 4 57.13 -34.68 -6.31
CA ILE A 4 56.12 -34.98 -7.35
C ILE A 4 54.80 -34.22 -7.11
N LEU A 5 54.43 -33.46 -8.15
CA LEU A 5 53.11 -32.99 -8.59
C LEU A 5 52.26 -32.00 -7.76
N VAL A 6 52.44 -30.72 -8.14
CA VAL A 6 51.37 -29.78 -8.51
C VAL A 6 50.32 -30.48 -9.37
N PHE A 7 49.04 -30.49 -8.98
CA PHE A 7 47.87 -30.33 -9.87
C PHE A 7 46.55 -30.35 -9.04
N ILE A 8 45.63 -29.46 -9.42
CA ILE A 8 44.19 -29.41 -9.05
C ILE A 8 43.85 -28.49 -7.86
N TRP A 9 43.95 -27.20 -8.17
CA TRP A 9 42.91 -26.20 -7.92
C TRP A 9 41.60 -26.63 -8.62
N LEU A 10 40.44 -26.19 -8.11
CA LEU A 10 39.04 -26.54 -8.47
C LEU A 10 38.45 -27.79 -7.81
N PHE A 11 37.70 -27.59 -6.73
CA PHE A 11 36.29 -28.03 -6.61
C PHE A 11 35.66 -27.38 -5.36
N ILE A 12 35.43 -26.06 -5.44
CA ILE A 12 34.35 -25.45 -4.67
C ILE A 12 33.09 -25.76 -5.48
N VAL A 13 32.42 -26.86 -5.15
CA VAL A 13 31.04 -27.08 -5.58
C VAL A 13 30.19 -26.16 -4.70
N ILE A 14 29.91 -24.96 -5.22
CA ILE A 14 28.75 -24.22 -4.76
C ILE A 14 27.55 -25.04 -5.21
N SER A 15 26.98 -25.82 -4.29
CA SER A 15 25.64 -26.36 -4.47
C SER A 15 24.67 -25.20 -4.50
N PHE A 16 24.50 -24.60 -5.67
CA PHE A 16 23.28 -23.85 -5.97
C PHE A 16 22.16 -24.88 -5.97
N SER A 17 21.52 -25.05 -4.83
CA SER A 17 20.20 -25.66 -4.75
C SER A 17 19.26 -24.75 -5.52
N SER A 18 19.15 -24.97 -6.83
CA SER A 18 18.03 -24.43 -7.60
C SER A 18 16.76 -24.95 -6.95
N TYR A 19 16.04 -24.09 -6.23
CA TYR A 19 14.75 -24.39 -5.64
C TYR A 19 13.75 -24.48 -6.80
N ALA A 20 13.66 -25.65 -7.42
CA ALA A 20 12.52 -26.00 -8.25
C ALA A 20 11.42 -26.50 -7.30
N SER A 21 10.37 -25.71 -7.11
CA SER A 21 9.17 -26.17 -6.41
C SER A 21 8.56 -27.32 -7.20
N ASP A 22 8.42 -28.49 -6.54
CA ASP A 22 7.79 -29.67 -7.12
C ASP A 22 6.26 -29.49 -7.10
N PRO A 23 5.58 -29.35 -8.25
CA PRO A 23 4.14 -29.09 -8.32
C PRO A 23 3.29 -30.15 -7.61
N SER A 24 3.81 -31.38 -7.46
CA SER A 24 3.12 -32.47 -6.78
C SER A 24 3.10 -32.31 -5.26
N LYS A 25 4.11 -31.66 -4.67
CA LYS A 25 4.17 -31.36 -3.24
C LYS A 25 3.18 -30.27 -2.87
N ASP A 26 3.11 -29.21 -3.67
CA ASP A 26 2.12 -28.13 -3.48
C ASP A 26 0.69 -28.65 -3.58
N ALA A 27 0.38 -29.48 -4.57
CA ALA A 27 -0.95 -30.06 -4.72
C ALA A 27 -1.36 -30.92 -3.50
N LYS A 28 -0.42 -31.63 -2.88
CA LYS A 28 -0.65 -32.41 -1.66
C LYS A 28 -0.87 -31.48 -0.46
N SER A 29 -0.03 -30.48 -0.26
CA SER A 29 -0.15 -29.50 0.82
C SER A 29 -1.46 -28.74 0.74
N LYS A 30 -1.86 -28.26 -0.45
CA LYS A 30 -3.17 -27.65 -0.71
C LYS A 30 -4.32 -28.54 -0.26
N ARG A 31 -4.31 -29.83 -0.63
CA ARG A 31 -5.36 -30.79 -0.24
C ARG A 31 -5.44 -30.99 1.28
N ILE A 32 -4.30 -31.05 1.96
CA ILE A 32 -4.24 -31.22 3.42
C ILE A 32 -4.81 -29.98 4.11
N ILE A 33 -4.35 -28.78 3.74
CA ILE A 33 -4.83 -27.52 4.30
C ILE A 33 -6.32 -27.35 4.03
N ALA A 34 -6.77 -27.56 2.80
CA ALA A 34 -8.18 -27.51 2.44
C ALA A 34 -9.03 -28.51 3.27
N GLY A 35 -8.53 -29.72 3.48
CA GLY A 35 -9.17 -30.73 4.31
C GLY A 35 -9.32 -30.29 5.76
N PHE A 36 -8.24 -29.78 6.35
CA PHE A 36 -8.25 -29.28 7.73
C PHE A 36 -9.19 -28.09 7.91
N ILE A 37 -9.13 -27.09 7.02
CA ILE A 37 -10.01 -25.93 7.05
C ILE A 37 -11.48 -26.36 6.93
N LYS A 38 -11.81 -27.24 5.98
CA LYS A 38 -13.18 -27.80 5.83
C LYS A 38 -13.64 -28.56 7.08
N GLN A 39 -12.74 -29.30 7.72
CA GLN A 39 -13.07 -30.03 8.93
C GLN A 39 -13.38 -29.08 10.10
N GLN A 40 -12.58 -28.02 10.28
CA GLN A 40 -12.81 -27.03 11.33
C GLN A 40 -14.11 -26.24 11.11
N ALA A 41 -14.38 -25.82 9.87
CA ALA A 41 -15.63 -25.13 9.52
C ALA A 41 -16.87 -26.00 9.79
N LYS A 42 -16.82 -27.29 9.46
CA LYS A 42 -17.92 -28.25 9.77
C LYS A 42 -18.14 -28.44 11.27
N ALA A 43 -17.13 -28.21 12.09
CA ALA A 43 -17.25 -28.22 13.55
C ALA A 43 -17.78 -26.88 14.11
N ASN A 44 -18.35 -26.01 13.26
CA ASN A 44 -18.80 -24.64 13.59
C ASN A 44 -17.69 -23.74 14.16
N VAL A 45 -16.42 -24.03 13.85
CA VAL A 45 -15.31 -23.14 14.21
C VAL A 45 -15.30 -21.97 13.22
N ASN A 46 -15.17 -20.76 13.76
CA ASN A 46 -14.96 -19.55 12.96
C ASN A 46 -13.75 -19.75 12.01
N ILE A 47 -13.92 -19.44 10.73
CA ILE A 47 -12.89 -19.69 9.71
C ILE A 47 -11.60 -18.90 10.00
N GLY A 48 -11.72 -17.67 10.49
CA GLY A 48 -10.59 -16.85 10.93
C GLY A 48 -9.80 -17.49 12.06
N ARG A 49 -10.48 -18.11 13.03
CA ARG A 49 -9.79 -18.88 14.10
C ARG A 49 -9.06 -20.11 13.56
N SER A 50 -9.61 -20.74 12.52
CA SER A 50 -8.97 -21.87 11.86
C SER A 50 -7.70 -21.44 11.15
N VAL A 51 -7.77 -20.37 10.35
CA VAL A 51 -6.61 -19.75 9.68
C VAL A 51 -5.56 -19.32 10.70
N SER A 52 -5.97 -18.62 11.74
CA SER A 52 -5.09 -18.18 12.83
C SER A 52 -4.35 -19.33 13.49
N THR A 53 -5.03 -20.46 13.74
CA THR A 53 -4.40 -21.66 14.35
C THR A 53 -3.35 -22.28 13.44
N ILE A 54 -3.57 -22.27 12.13
CA ILE A 54 -2.60 -22.81 11.15
C ILE A 54 -1.39 -21.90 11.09
N LEU A 55 -1.60 -20.60 10.86
CA LEU A 55 -0.51 -19.64 10.66
C LEU A 55 0.27 -19.36 11.94
N GLY A 56 -0.36 -19.42 13.11
CA GLY A 56 0.36 -19.36 14.39
C GLY A 56 1.30 -20.55 14.65
N ARG A 57 1.18 -21.64 13.88
CA ARG A 57 2.09 -22.80 13.94
C ARG A 57 3.02 -22.89 12.73
N TYR A 58 2.53 -22.46 11.57
CA TYR A 58 3.19 -22.56 10.28
C TYR A 58 3.11 -21.19 9.57
N PRO A 59 3.76 -20.16 10.12
CA PRO A 59 3.71 -18.80 9.59
C PRO A 59 4.21 -18.74 8.13
N GLU A 60 5.14 -19.63 7.76
CA GLU A 60 5.71 -19.73 6.41
C GLU A 60 4.74 -20.24 5.34
N GLN A 61 3.53 -20.65 5.73
CA GLN A 61 2.51 -21.18 4.82
C GLN A 61 1.48 -20.12 4.39
N VAL A 62 1.70 -18.84 4.68
CA VAL A 62 0.77 -17.75 4.37
C VAL A 62 0.30 -17.75 2.91
N ASP A 63 1.23 -17.84 1.96
CA ASP A 63 0.96 -17.88 0.50
C ASP A 63 0.14 -19.10 0.05
N LEU A 64 0.05 -20.12 0.91
CA LEU A 64 -0.74 -21.32 0.65
C LEU A 64 -2.08 -21.29 1.36
N VAL A 65 -2.09 -20.86 2.63
CA VAL A 65 -3.27 -20.88 3.50
C VAL A 65 -4.27 -19.81 3.08
N ILE A 66 -3.82 -18.59 2.79
CA ILE A 66 -4.72 -17.48 2.46
C ILE A 66 -5.50 -17.75 1.17
N PRO A 67 -4.86 -18.08 0.02
CA PRO A 67 -5.61 -18.33 -1.20
C PRO A 67 -6.56 -19.51 -1.07
N VAL A 68 -6.13 -20.61 -0.43
CA VAL A 68 -7.00 -21.79 -0.21
C VAL A 68 -8.20 -21.45 0.68
N ALA A 69 -8.01 -20.64 1.71
CA ALA A 69 -9.12 -20.23 2.57
C ALA A 69 -10.12 -19.35 1.80
N LEU A 70 -9.63 -18.38 1.03
CA LEU A 70 -10.46 -17.48 0.20
C LEU A 70 -11.19 -18.23 -0.91
N GLU A 71 -10.55 -19.20 -1.58
CA GLU A 71 -11.19 -20.06 -2.59
C GLU A 71 -12.35 -20.88 -2.00
N LEU A 72 -12.20 -21.37 -0.76
CA LEU A 72 -13.19 -22.22 -0.11
C LEU A 72 -14.34 -21.43 0.51
N TYR A 73 -14.06 -20.23 1.01
CA TYR A 73 -15.02 -19.38 1.72
C TYR A 73 -14.86 -17.91 1.31
N PRO A 74 -15.13 -17.57 0.03
CA PRO A 74 -14.93 -16.21 -0.48
C PRO A 74 -15.74 -15.17 0.31
N ASP A 75 -16.98 -15.51 0.70
CA ASP A 75 -17.86 -14.64 1.52
C ASP A 75 -17.37 -14.45 2.98
N LYS A 76 -16.23 -15.02 3.34
CA LYS A 76 -15.62 -14.91 4.67
C LYS A 76 -14.23 -14.29 4.64
N TYR A 77 -13.88 -13.59 3.55
CA TYR A 77 -12.59 -12.94 3.38
C TYR A 77 -12.16 -12.10 4.58
N GLU A 78 -13.06 -11.30 5.16
CA GLU A 78 -12.75 -10.48 6.33
C GLU A 78 -12.28 -11.33 7.52
N GLN A 79 -12.97 -12.43 7.82
CA GLN A 79 -12.58 -13.31 8.92
C GLN A 79 -11.23 -13.99 8.64
N ILE A 80 -10.97 -14.35 7.38
CA ILE A 80 -9.74 -15.01 6.95
C ILE A 80 -8.55 -14.05 7.12
N VAL A 81 -8.64 -12.85 6.53
CA VAL A 81 -7.56 -11.84 6.58
C VAL A 81 -7.29 -11.40 8.01
N ARG A 82 -8.34 -11.04 8.79
CA ARG A 82 -8.18 -10.71 10.21
C ARG A 82 -7.59 -11.86 11.01
N GLY A 83 -8.07 -13.08 10.77
CA GLY A 83 -7.58 -14.27 11.46
C GLY A 83 -6.09 -14.50 11.22
N ALA A 84 -5.62 -14.23 10.01
CA ALA A 84 -4.23 -14.37 9.64
C ALA A 84 -3.33 -13.29 10.28
N ILE A 85 -3.71 -12.02 10.18
CA ILE A 85 -2.95 -10.91 10.78
C ILE A 85 -2.87 -11.07 12.31
N ASN A 86 -3.99 -11.43 12.95
CA ASN A 86 -4.01 -11.69 14.39
C ASN A 86 -3.21 -12.92 14.82
N ALA A 87 -2.88 -13.83 13.90
CA ALA A 87 -2.05 -14.99 14.21
C ALA A 87 -0.60 -14.59 14.49
N GLU A 88 -0.09 -13.69 13.66
CA GLU A 88 1.26 -13.16 13.71
C GLU A 88 1.26 -11.78 13.02
N PRO A 89 1.21 -10.67 13.78
CA PRO A 89 1.17 -9.32 13.22
C PRO A 89 2.35 -9.01 12.29
N ALA A 90 3.52 -9.62 12.54
CA ALA A 90 4.69 -9.48 11.68
C ALA A 90 4.49 -10.01 10.25
N LEU A 91 3.44 -10.79 9.99
CA LEU A 91 3.07 -11.27 8.65
C LEU A 91 2.04 -10.39 7.94
N ALA A 92 1.66 -9.22 8.48
CA ALA A 92 0.60 -8.40 7.92
C ALA A 92 0.81 -8.12 6.41
N CYS A 93 2.03 -7.76 6.01
CA CYS A 93 2.38 -7.54 4.61
C CYS A 93 2.24 -8.82 3.77
N ASP A 94 2.75 -9.96 4.24
CA ASP A 94 2.64 -11.23 3.51
C ASP A 94 1.18 -11.69 3.34
N VAL A 95 0.34 -11.45 4.36
CA VAL A 95 -1.11 -11.71 4.28
C VAL A 95 -1.78 -10.83 3.24
N VAL A 96 -1.43 -9.53 3.21
CA VAL A 96 -1.95 -8.57 2.22
C VAL A 96 -1.56 -9.00 0.81
N VAL A 97 -0.29 -9.35 0.58
CA VAL A 97 0.20 -9.88 -0.69
C VAL A 97 -0.58 -11.12 -1.11
N ALA A 98 -0.64 -12.14 -0.25
CA ALA A 98 -1.30 -13.40 -0.57
C ALA A 98 -2.80 -13.22 -0.85
N ALA A 99 -3.46 -12.26 -0.19
CA ALA A 99 -4.86 -11.96 -0.41
C ALA A 99 -5.10 -11.18 -1.72
N ILE A 100 -4.31 -10.14 -2.01
CA ILE A 100 -4.41 -9.36 -3.26
C ILE A 100 -4.09 -10.25 -4.47
N ASP A 101 -3.02 -11.04 -4.41
CA ASP A 101 -2.59 -11.92 -5.50
C ASP A 101 -3.61 -13.03 -5.79
N SER A 102 -4.49 -13.35 -4.84
CA SER A 102 -5.60 -14.29 -5.07
C SER A 102 -6.63 -13.75 -6.08
N LYS A 103 -6.73 -12.42 -6.23
CA LYS A 103 -7.71 -11.72 -7.09
C LYS A 103 -9.17 -12.07 -6.79
N LEU A 104 -9.45 -12.53 -5.57
CA LEU A 104 -10.80 -12.89 -5.12
C LEU A 104 -11.49 -11.76 -4.34
N VAL A 105 -10.72 -10.75 -3.92
CA VAL A 105 -11.17 -9.62 -3.11
C VAL A 105 -10.44 -8.38 -3.61
N ASP A 106 -11.13 -7.23 -3.63
CA ASP A 106 -10.53 -5.98 -4.08
C ASP A 106 -9.43 -5.50 -3.12
N SER A 107 -8.35 -4.95 -3.68
CA SER A 107 -7.14 -4.55 -2.95
C SER A 107 -7.43 -3.55 -1.83
N GLN A 108 -8.29 -2.56 -2.06
CA GLN A 108 -8.68 -1.57 -1.05
C GLN A 108 -9.44 -2.20 0.13
N GLU A 109 -10.19 -3.27 -0.10
CA GLU A 109 -10.92 -3.96 0.98
C GLU A 109 -9.96 -4.80 1.83
N ILE A 110 -8.96 -5.45 1.20
CA ILE A 110 -7.86 -6.11 1.92
C ILE A 110 -7.10 -5.10 2.78
N VAL A 111 -6.75 -3.94 2.22
CA VAL A 111 -6.06 -2.85 2.94
C VAL A 111 -6.90 -2.35 4.10
N ARG A 112 -8.20 -2.10 3.90
CA ARG A 112 -9.12 -1.71 4.98
C ARG A 112 -9.02 -2.67 6.16
N ILE A 113 -9.16 -3.97 5.89
CA ILE A 113 -9.15 -5.00 6.93
C ILE A 113 -7.78 -5.05 7.62
N ALA A 114 -6.69 -4.93 6.86
CA ALA A 114 -5.34 -5.00 7.38
C ALA A 114 -5.02 -3.79 8.27
N VAL A 115 -5.32 -2.57 7.83
CA VAL A 115 -5.14 -1.34 8.61
C VAL A 115 -6.01 -1.35 9.87
N GLU A 116 -7.25 -1.83 9.80
CA GLU A 116 -8.09 -1.99 11.01
C GLU A 116 -7.54 -3.02 12.00
N SER A 117 -6.84 -4.04 11.50
CA SER A 117 -6.32 -5.13 12.32
C SER A 117 -4.97 -4.76 12.94
N ASP A 118 -4.14 -4.03 12.23
CA ASP A 118 -2.86 -3.53 12.71
C ASP A 118 -2.54 -2.12 12.20
N PRO A 119 -3.10 -1.07 12.85
CA PRO A 119 -2.90 0.32 12.44
C PRO A 119 -1.44 0.79 12.51
N ALA A 120 -0.59 0.12 13.31
CA ALA A 120 0.80 0.52 13.48
C ALA A 120 1.65 0.28 12.22
N TYR A 121 1.21 -0.60 11.34
CA TYR A 121 1.87 -0.95 10.06
C TYR A 121 1.14 -0.37 8.85
N ALA A 122 0.29 0.65 9.05
CA ALA A 122 -0.57 1.17 7.98
C ALA A 122 0.22 1.64 6.75
N SER A 123 1.37 2.29 6.94
CA SER A 123 2.24 2.74 5.84
C SER A 123 2.80 1.56 5.06
N GLU A 124 3.39 0.57 5.73
CA GLU A 124 3.97 -0.62 5.11
C GLU A 124 2.91 -1.47 4.40
N ILE A 125 1.71 -1.58 4.99
CA ILE A 125 0.55 -2.25 4.38
C ILE A 125 0.17 -1.56 3.06
N VAL A 126 0.08 -0.23 3.07
CA VAL A 126 -0.28 0.55 1.87
C VAL A 126 0.77 0.43 0.79
N GLU A 127 2.05 0.57 1.13
CA GLU A 127 3.15 0.43 0.16
C GLU A 127 3.19 -0.98 -0.44
N THR A 128 3.03 -2.00 0.40
CA THR A 128 2.96 -3.40 -0.03
C THR A 128 1.80 -3.61 -0.98
N ALA A 129 0.59 -3.18 -0.61
CA ALA A 129 -0.58 -3.31 -1.47
C ALA A 129 -0.43 -2.56 -2.80
N ALA A 130 0.05 -1.33 -2.77
CA ALA A 130 0.29 -0.52 -3.96
C ALA A 130 1.34 -1.14 -4.90
N SER A 131 2.36 -1.81 -4.38
CA SER A 131 3.35 -2.50 -5.19
C SER A 131 2.78 -3.72 -5.95
N HIS A 132 1.70 -4.32 -5.44
CA HIS A 132 1.01 -5.46 -6.05
C HIS A 132 -0.17 -5.04 -6.94
N ASP A 133 -0.77 -3.87 -6.68
CA ASP A 133 -1.90 -3.34 -7.45
C ASP A 133 -1.80 -1.83 -7.63
N ILE A 134 -0.79 -1.41 -8.38
CA ILE A 134 -0.48 0.01 -8.60
C ILE A 134 -1.62 0.77 -9.30
N ALA A 135 -2.45 0.06 -10.07
CA ALA A 135 -3.59 0.66 -10.75
C ALA A 135 -4.66 1.15 -9.76
N GLU A 136 -4.73 0.56 -8.58
CA GLU A 136 -5.69 0.91 -7.52
C GLU A 136 -5.09 1.80 -6.42
N ILE A 137 -3.87 2.33 -6.60
CA ILE A 137 -3.14 3.09 -5.57
C ILE A 137 -3.97 4.25 -5.00
N GLN A 138 -4.73 4.98 -5.83
CA GLN A 138 -5.63 6.04 -5.36
C GLN A 138 -6.67 5.50 -4.36
N ASN A 139 -7.31 4.37 -4.66
CA ASN A 139 -8.34 3.77 -3.81
C ASN A 139 -7.74 3.14 -2.54
N ILE A 140 -6.59 2.49 -2.68
CA ILE A 140 -5.81 1.94 -1.56
C ILE A 140 -5.48 3.04 -0.55
N VAL A 141 -4.87 4.14 -1.00
CA VAL A 141 -4.50 5.29 -0.16
C VAL A 141 -5.74 5.93 0.47
N ARG A 142 -6.79 6.17 -0.33
CA ARG A 142 -8.05 6.75 0.17
C ARG A 142 -8.64 5.92 1.30
N VAL A 143 -8.73 4.61 1.12
CA VAL A 143 -9.30 3.73 2.13
C VAL A 143 -8.41 3.66 3.36
N ALA A 144 -7.10 3.47 3.21
CA ALA A 144 -6.17 3.43 4.33
C ALA A 144 -6.22 4.69 5.21
N ILE A 145 -6.23 5.87 4.60
CA ILE A 145 -6.34 7.15 5.32
C ILE A 145 -7.71 7.32 5.98
N SER A 146 -8.79 6.88 5.32
CA SER A 146 -10.14 6.95 5.90
C SER A 146 -10.33 5.98 7.07
N THR A 147 -9.54 4.92 7.10
CA THR A 147 -9.60 3.85 8.08
C THR A 147 -8.65 4.08 9.25
N SER A 148 -7.47 4.68 9.00
CA SER A 148 -6.49 4.94 10.04
C SER A 148 -6.85 6.19 10.84
N ASP A 149 -6.96 6.03 12.15
CA ASP A 149 -7.13 7.16 13.08
C ASP A 149 -5.80 7.89 13.38
N PHE A 150 -4.66 7.34 12.95
CA PHE A 150 -3.32 7.83 13.28
C PHE A 150 -2.40 7.87 12.06
N HIS A 151 -1.41 8.77 12.08
CA HIS A 151 -0.29 8.78 11.11
C HIS A 151 -0.71 8.82 9.62
N GLN A 152 -1.82 9.49 9.31
CA GLN A 152 -2.34 9.61 7.93
C GLN A 152 -1.37 10.36 7.01
N ASP A 153 -0.66 11.34 7.56
CA ASP A 153 0.43 12.05 6.90
C ASP A 153 1.59 11.12 6.55
N ALA A 154 1.98 10.22 7.46
CA ALA A 154 3.03 9.23 7.20
C ALA A 154 2.65 8.26 6.08
N ILE A 155 1.38 7.88 5.96
CA ILE A 155 0.90 7.06 4.83
C ILE A 155 1.13 7.80 3.51
N VAL A 156 0.75 9.08 3.42
CA VAL A 156 0.96 9.89 2.21
C VAL A 156 2.46 10.07 1.92
N GLU A 157 3.24 10.45 2.92
CA GLU A 157 4.68 10.70 2.79
C GLU A 157 5.43 9.46 2.28
N SER A 158 5.21 8.32 2.94
CA SER A 158 5.85 7.04 2.57
C SER A 158 5.43 6.59 1.18
N THR A 159 4.13 6.64 0.87
CA THR A 159 3.62 6.20 -0.44
C THR A 159 4.13 7.09 -1.58
N ILE A 160 4.16 8.42 -1.44
CA ILE A 160 4.73 9.31 -2.47
C ILE A 160 6.23 9.05 -2.61
N SER A 161 6.95 8.85 -1.51
CA SER A 161 8.39 8.54 -1.55
C SER A 161 8.68 7.23 -2.28
N SER A 162 7.83 6.22 -2.11
CA SER A 162 7.96 4.90 -2.73
C SER A 162 7.49 4.87 -4.18
N PHE A 163 6.49 5.70 -4.54
CA PHE A 163 5.90 5.76 -5.89
C PHE A 163 5.77 7.22 -6.37
N PRO A 164 6.89 7.95 -6.56
CA PRO A 164 6.86 9.39 -6.86
C PRO A 164 6.18 9.73 -8.18
N GLU A 165 6.22 8.83 -9.17
CA GLU A 165 5.51 9.01 -10.45
C GLU A 165 3.99 9.02 -10.27
N GLN A 166 3.46 8.37 -9.21
CA GLN A 166 2.02 8.23 -8.97
C GLN A 166 1.53 9.22 -7.91
N PHE A 167 2.29 10.28 -7.65
CA PHE A 167 1.99 11.25 -6.60
C PHE A 167 0.60 11.88 -6.79
N ALA A 168 0.16 12.06 -8.05
CA ALA A 168 -1.13 12.68 -8.36
C ALA A 168 -2.30 11.79 -7.90
N GLU A 169 -2.24 10.48 -8.16
CA GLU A 169 -3.20 9.49 -7.69
C GLU A 169 -3.20 9.37 -6.17
N ILE A 170 -2.01 9.34 -5.55
CA ILE A 170 -1.85 9.26 -4.09
C ILE A 170 -2.44 10.50 -3.42
N LEU A 171 -2.07 11.69 -3.89
CA LEU A 171 -2.55 12.97 -3.40
C LEU A 171 -4.07 13.09 -3.57
N SER A 172 -4.59 12.66 -4.73
CA SER A 172 -6.04 12.63 -4.97
C SER A 172 -6.78 11.72 -3.99
N GLY A 173 -6.25 10.52 -3.74
CA GLY A 173 -6.80 9.58 -2.76
C GLY A 173 -6.81 10.16 -1.34
N ALA A 174 -5.71 10.80 -0.94
CA ALA A 174 -5.57 11.44 0.36
C ALA A 174 -6.55 12.61 0.55
N ILE A 175 -6.65 13.51 -0.42
CA ILE A 175 -7.59 14.65 -0.37
C ILE A 175 -9.04 14.17 -0.34
N GLN A 176 -9.38 13.11 -1.09
CA GLN A 176 -10.72 12.53 -1.06
C GLN A 176 -11.07 11.92 0.30
N ALA A 177 -10.08 11.35 0.99
CA ALA A 177 -10.26 10.77 2.33
C ALA A 177 -10.39 11.84 3.41
N LEU A 178 -9.49 12.83 3.41
CA LEU A 178 -9.43 13.89 4.42
C LEU A 178 -9.27 15.27 3.76
N PRO A 179 -10.37 15.86 3.24
CA PRO A 179 -10.31 17.14 2.53
C PRO A 179 -9.75 18.29 3.36
N ASP A 180 -9.98 18.27 4.67
CA ASP A 180 -9.51 19.32 5.58
C ASP A 180 -7.98 19.33 5.75
N GLN A 181 -7.29 18.24 5.37
CA GLN A 181 -5.83 18.10 5.44
C GLN A 181 -5.11 18.40 4.12
N ILE A 182 -5.82 18.87 3.10
CA ILE A 182 -5.25 19.15 1.77
C ILE A 182 -3.98 20.01 1.79
N THR A 183 -3.88 21.04 2.64
CA THR A 183 -2.66 21.87 2.72
C THR A 183 -1.47 21.09 3.27
N THR A 184 -1.71 20.18 4.22
CA THR A 184 -0.68 19.27 4.74
C THR A 184 -0.19 18.36 3.62
N PHE A 185 -1.10 17.70 2.91
CA PHE A 185 -0.75 16.79 1.82
C PHE A 185 -0.03 17.48 0.66
N VAL A 186 -0.44 18.70 0.30
CA VAL A 186 0.26 19.54 -0.68
C VAL A 186 1.67 19.86 -0.21
N SER A 187 1.86 20.28 1.04
CA SER A 187 3.19 20.55 1.57
C SER A 187 4.08 19.31 1.58
N THR A 188 3.54 18.15 1.95
CA THR A 188 4.26 16.87 1.90
C THR A 188 4.67 16.53 0.47
N ALA A 189 3.75 16.59 -0.49
CA ALA A 189 4.04 16.30 -1.90
C ALA A 189 5.11 17.24 -2.47
N LEU A 190 5.01 18.55 -2.22
CA LEU A 190 6.01 19.53 -2.66
C LEU A 190 7.40 19.30 -2.05
N GLY A 191 7.46 18.75 -0.82
CA GLY A 191 8.71 18.38 -0.18
C GLY A 191 9.40 17.16 -0.81
N ILE A 192 8.62 16.25 -1.41
CA ILE A 192 9.12 14.98 -1.98
C ILE A 192 9.37 15.10 -3.48
N VAL A 193 8.45 15.72 -4.22
CA VAL A 193 8.51 15.90 -5.70
C VAL A 193 8.52 17.39 -6.08
N PRO A 194 9.51 18.18 -5.62
CA PRO A 194 9.56 19.62 -5.88
C PRO A 194 9.63 19.97 -7.38
N GLU A 195 10.19 19.09 -8.20
CA GLU A 195 10.26 19.23 -9.65
C GLU A 195 8.89 19.12 -10.36
N GLN A 196 7.88 18.57 -9.68
CA GLN A 196 6.51 18.41 -10.17
C GLN A 196 5.53 19.38 -9.48
N SER A 197 6.07 20.46 -8.88
CA SER A 197 5.32 21.38 -8.03
C SER A 197 4.09 22.04 -8.68
N GLU A 198 4.15 22.36 -9.97
CA GLU A 198 2.99 22.84 -10.73
C GLU A 198 1.86 21.80 -10.77
N GLU A 199 2.19 20.54 -11.02
CA GLU A 199 1.21 19.46 -11.11
C GLU A 199 0.65 19.08 -9.73
N VAL A 200 1.44 19.17 -8.66
CA VAL A 200 0.96 19.05 -7.27
C VAL A 200 -0.14 20.07 -6.99
N VAL A 201 0.08 21.34 -7.33
CA VAL A 201 -0.90 22.40 -7.12
C VAL A 201 -2.14 22.18 -7.99
N ALA A 202 -1.96 21.90 -9.28
CA ALA A 202 -3.06 21.66 -10.21
C ALA A 202 -3.94 20.48 -9.76
N THR A 203 -3.31 19.38 -9.35
CA THR A 203 -3.99 18.19 -8.82
C THR A 203 -4.79 18.55 -7.57
N ALA A 204 -4.17 19.21 -6.59
CA ALA A 204 -4.85 19.59 -5.35
C ALA A 204 -6.06 20.48 -5.60
N VAL A 205 -5.92 21.50 -6.46
CA VAL A 205 -7.04 22.38 -6.83
C VAL A 205 -8.15 21.61 -7.56
N SER A 206 -7.81 20.70 -8.47
CA SER A 206 -8.80 19.90 -9.19
C SER A 206 -9.63 19.00 -8.28
N GLN A 207 -9.03 18.53 -7.18
CA GLN A 207 -9.69 17.70 -6.17
C GLN A 207 -10.38 18.52 -5.08
N ASN A 208 -10.05 19.81 -4.95
CA ASN A 208 -10.55 20.66 -3.90
C ASN A 208 -12.02 21.06 -4.13
N LYS A 209 -12.87 20.73 -3.16
CA LYS A 209 -14.29 21.15 -3.11
C LYS A 209 -14.66 21.84 -1.80
N HIS A 210 -13.72 21.94 -0.87
CA HIS A 210 -14.02 22.16 0.55
C HIS A 210 -13.35 23.40 1.11
N ILE A 211 -12.17 23.76 0.61
CA ILE A 211 -11.43 24.91 1.09
C ILE A 211 -11.24 25.96 -0.01
N ASP A 212 -10.79 27.14 0.40
CA ASP A 212 -10.36 28.19 -0.51
C ASP A 212 -9.08 27.76 -1.26
N ASN A 213 -9.08 27.82 -2.60
CA ASN A 213 -7.93 27.50 -3.45
C ASN A 213 -6.72 28.39 -3.12
N ARG A 214 -6.95 29.58 -2.58
CA ARG A 214 -5.88 30.47 -2.10
C ARG A 214 -4.99 29.80 -1.06
N LYS A 215 -5.55 28.98 -0.15
CA LYS A 215 -4.74 28.28 0.85
C LYS A 215 -3.76 27.29 0.21
N ILE A 216 -4.14 26.68 -0.91
CA ILE A 216 -3.27 25.76 -1.67
C ILE A 216 -2.12 26.57 -2.29
N VAL A 217 -2.43 27.70 -2.93
CA VAL A 217 -1.44 28.62 -3.52
C VAL A 217 -0.49 29.19 -2.46
N ASP A 218 -1.02 29.65 -1.32
CA ASP A 218 -0.21 30.18 -0.23
C ASP A 218 0.73 29.10 0.33
N THR A 219 0.25 27.85 0.43
CA THR A 219 1.08 26.70 0.85
C THR A 219 2.19 26.42 -0.16
N ALA A 220 1.89 26.47 -1.46
CA ALA A 220 2.87 26.33 -2.53
C ALA A 220 3.97 27.40 -2.47
N ILE A 221 3.59 28.67 -2.28
CA ILE A 221 4.53 29.77 -2.13
C ILE A 221 5.40 29.59 -0.88
N ALA A 222 4.80 29.17 0.24
CA ALA A 222 5.53 28.87 1.47
C ALA A 222 6.55 27.72 1.30
N ASN A 223 6.31 26.81 0.35
CA ASN A 223 7.23 25.73 -0.03
C ASN A 223 8.22 26.13 -1.14
N GLY A 224 8.30 27.42 -1.48
CA GLY A 224 9.32 27.97 -2.37
C GLY A 224 8.92 28.12 -3.83
N MET A 225 7.65 27.86 -4.19
CA MET A 225 7.17 28.13 -5.54
C MET A 225 7.08 29.65 -5.79
N ASN A 226 7.35 30.05 -7.04
CA ASN A 226 7.08 31.42 -7.47
C ASN A 226 5.56 31.68 -7.46
N GLN A 227 5.15 32.85 -6.96
CA GLN A 227 3.74 33.24 -6.87
C GLN A 227 2.99 33.17 -8.20
N ALA A 228 3.59 33.66 -9.29
CA ALA A 228 2.94 33.62 -10.61
C ALA A 228 2.75 32.18 -11.07
N THR A 229 3.78 31.35 -10.94
CA THR A 229 3.73 29.92 -11.27
C THR A 229 2.69 29.16 -10.44
N ALA A 230 2.60 29.43 -9.13
CA ALA A 230 1.62 28.80 -8.26
C ALA A 230 0.17 29.18 -8.63
N ILE A 231 -0.07 30.44 -9.02
CA ILE A 231 -1.38 30.89 -9.52
C ILE A 231 -1.70 30.22 -10.86
N ASP A 232 -0.76 30.21 -11.81
CA ASP A 232 -0.97 29.60 -13.12
C ASP A 232 -1.30 28.11 -13.00
N ALA A 233 -0.60 27.39 -12.12
CA ALA A 233 -0.88 26.00 -11.80
C ALA A 233 -2.28 25.81 -11.17
N ALA A 234 -2.68 26.69 -10.25
CA ALA A 234 -4.01 26.65 -9.66
C ALA A 234 -5.12 26.91 -10.70
N LEU A 235 -4.90 27.85 -11.63
CA LEU A 235 -5.83 28.10 -12.74
C LEU A 235 -5.92 26.89 -13.68
N ALA A 236 -4.80 26.23 -13.97
CA ALA A 236 -4.78 24.97 -14.73
C ALA A 236 -5.56 23.85 -14.01
N GLY A 237 -5.52 23.82 -12.67
CA GLY A 237 -6.33 22.94 -11.83
C GLY A 237 -7.81 23.31 -11.75
N GLY A 238 -8.23 24.45 -12.30
CA GLY A 238 -9.64 24.87 -12.38
C GLY A 238 -10.07 25.96 -11.39
N ALA A 239 -9.14 26.59 -10.66
CA ALA A 239 -9.45 27.77 -9.86
C ALA A 239 -9.88 28.95 -10.74
N LYS A 240 -10.70 29.87 -10.20
CA LYS A 240 -11.12 31.06 -10.94
C LYS A 240 -10.13 32.21 -10.77
N PRO A 241 -9.85 33.00 -11.83
CA PRO A 241 -8.94 34.15 -11.74
C PRO A 241 -9.28 35.16 -10.63
N ASP A 242 -10.58 35.39 -10.39
CA ASP A 242 -11.06 36.35 -9.39
C ASP A 242 -10.67 35.96 -7.95
N GLU A 243 -10.35 34.68 -7.69
CA GLU A 243 -9.91 34.19 -6.38
C GLU A 243 -8.52 34.74 -6.00
N PHE A 244 -7.74 35.22 -6.98
CA PHE A 244 -6.36 35.66 -6.79
C PHE A 244 -6.11 37.15 -7.07
N ALA A 245 -7.15 37.93 -7.40
CA ALA A 245 -7.03 39.33 -7.82
C ALA A 245 -6.28 40.24 -6.83
N ASN A 246 -6.37 39.94 -5.53
CA ASN A 246 -5.69 40.72 -4.47
C ASN A 246 -4.21 40.34 -4.31
N ILE A 247 -3.79 39.16 -4.78
CA ILE A 247 -2.41 38.66 -4.64
C ILE A 247 -1.50 39.31 -5.69
N THR A 248 -2.06 39.69 -6.84
CA THR A 248 -1.34 40.37 -7.93
C THR A 248 -1.04 41.86 -7.68
N GLU A 249 -1.70 42.52 -6.72
CA GLU A 249 -1.45 43.94 -6.42
C GLU A 249 -0.25 44.15 -5.48
N GLU A 250 0.06 43.20 -4.59
CA GLU A 250 1.20 43.31 -3.66
C GLU A 250 2.57 43.04 -4.33
N ALA A 251 2.57 42.57 -5.58
CA ALA A 251 3.78 42.27 -6.36
C ALA A 251 4.18 43.38 -7.36
N LYS A 252 3.51 44.54 -7.34
CA LYS A 252 3.87 45.76 -8.09
C LYS A 252 4.58 46.78 -7.22
#